data_AF-A0A961CBM8-F1
#
_entry.id   AF-A0A961CBM8-F1
#
_cell.length_a   1.000
_cell.length_b   1.000
_cell.length_c   1.000
_cell.angle_alpha   90.00
_cell.angle_beta   90.00
_cell.angle_gamma   90.00
#
_symmetry.space_group_name_H-M   'P 1'
#
loop_
_entity.id
_entity.type
_entity.pdbx_description
1 polymer ?
#
loop_
_entity_poly.entity_id
_entity_poly.type
_entity_poly.pdbx_seq_one_letter_code
_entity_poly.pdbx_strand_id
1 'polypeptide(L)'
;VRASAEHMTEAALDALAQDLTAPVTHLCLRAWRDDLPTDMAALRRPPHESRADSVMYLEVLAAAADRRGWQVHTFDAKTVEAAAAQALGPSADLEAVLAAPRTELGPPWSKEHRMALAATIVVTAGG
;
A
#
# COMPACT_ATOMS: atom_id res chain seq x y z
N VAL A 1 16.30 -4.65 13.15
CA VAL A 1 14.92 -4.29 12.74
C VAL A 1 14.65 -4.74 11.32
N ARG A 2 15.33 -4.19 10.29
CA ARG A 2 15.11 -4.56 8.88
C ARG A 2 15.05 -6.07 8.60
N ALA A 3 16.06 -6.85 9.01
CA ALA A 3 16.05 -8.30 8.80
C ALA A 3 14.85 -9.01 9.44
N SER A 4 14.37 -8.51 10.58
CA SER A 4 13.15 -9.03 11.22
C SER A 4 11.90 -8.61 10.46
N ALA A 5 11.86 -7.37 9.95
CA ALA A 5 10.77 -6.89 9.11
C ALA A 5 10.68 -7.73 7.83
N GLU A 6 11.81 -7.97 7.16
CA GLU A 6 11.90 -8.83 5.98
C GLU A 6 11.36 -10.23 6.26
N HIS A 7 11.84 -10.89 7.31
CA HIS A 7 11.39 -12.24 7.65
C HIS A 7 9.88 -12.29 7.96
N MET A 8 9.37 -11.35 8.74
CA MET A 8 7.96 -11.32 9.12
C MET A 8 7.06 -10.93 7.95
N THR A 9 7.50 -10.02 7.08
CA THR A 9 6.77 -9.64 5.86
C THR A 9 6.65 -10.83 4.92
N GLU A 10 7.74 -11.58 4.70
CA GLU A 10 7.70 -12.80 3.90
C GLU A 10 6.66 -13.79 4.44
N ALA A 11 6.75 -14.13 5.72
CA ALA A 11 5.83 -15.08 6.35
C ALA A 11 4.36 -14.62 6.29
N ALA A 12 4.11 -13.32 6.50
CA ALA A 12 2.76 -12.77 6.46
C ALA A 12 2.18 -12.76 5.04
N LEU A 13 2.97 -12.43 4.02
CA LEU A 13 2.52 -12.44 2.63
C LEU A 13 2.30 -13.87 2.12
N ASP A 14 3.11 -14.84 2.57
CA ASP A 14 2.89 -16.25 2.24
C ASP A 14 1.60 -16.78 2.86
N ALA A 15 1.32 -16.46 4.13
CA ALA A 15 0.07 -16.81 4.78
C ALA A 15 -1.14 -16.18 4.04
N LEU A 16 -1.05 -14.89 3.71
CA LEU A 16 -2.10 -14.20 2.95
C LEU A 16 -2.34 -14.86 1.59
N ALA A 17 -1.30 -15.22 0.85
CA ALA A 17 -1.43 -15.85 -0.45
C ALA A 17 -2.06 -17.25 -0.36
N GLN A 18 -1.87 -17.98 0.75
CA GLN A 18 -2.49 -19.29 1.01
C GLN A 18 -3.98 -19.18 1.35
N ASP A 19 -4.40 -18.09 2.01
CA ASP A 19 -5.79 -17.86 2.40
C ASP A 19 -6.68 -17.40 1.23
N LEU A 20 -6.07 -16.89 0.15
CA LEU A 20 -6.80 -16.38 -1.02
C LEU A 20 -7.07 -17.48 -2.06
N THR A 21 -8.28 -17.48 -2.61
CA THR A 21 -8.68 -18.42 -3.67
C THR A 21 -8.12 -18.06 -5.04
N ALA A 22 -7.68 -16.81 -5.22
CA ALA A 22 -7.06 -16.30 -6.43
C ALA A 22 -5.65 -15.79 -6.14
N PRO A 23 -4.70 -15.90 -7.09
CA PRO A 23 -3.35 -15.41 -6.89
C PRO A 23 -3.32 -13.89 -6.75
N VAL A 24 -2.49 -13.40 -5.84
CA VAL A 24 -2.12 -11.98 -5.81
C VAL A 24 -1.17 -11.70 -6.97
N THR A 25 -1.45 -10.66 -7.74
CA THR A 25 -0.63 -10.25 -8.89
C THR A 25 -0.16 -8.79 -8.81
N HIS A 26 -0.78 -7.98 -7.95
CA HIS A 26 -0.47 -6.56 -7.76
C HIS A 26 -0.39 -6.22 -6.27
N LEU A 27 0.51 -5.30 -5.92
CA LEU A 27 0.60 -4.69 -4.59
C LEU A 27 0.63 -3.17 -4.75
N CYS A 28 -0.30 -2.48 -4.08
CA CYS A 28 -0.34 -1.02 -4.06
C CYS A 28 0.27 -0.48 -2.76
N LEU A 29 1.30 0.35 -2.89
CA LEU A 29 2.01 0.97 -1.77
C LEU A 29 1.86 2.49 -1.83
N ARG A 30 1.78 3.13 -0.65
CA ARG A 30 1.84 4.59 -0.60
C ARG A 30 3.22 5.03 -1.09
N ALA A 31 3.26 5.99 -2.02
CA ALA A 31 4.52 6.54 -2.50
C ALA A 31 5.36 7.08 -1.34
N TRP A 32 6.63 6.67 -1.31
CA TRP A 32 7.65 7.23 -0.43
C TRP A 32 8.67 8.01 -1.26
N ARG A 33 9.33 8.96 -0.61
CA ARG A 33 10.44 9.69 -1.23
C ARG A 33 11.74 8.98 -0.89
N ASP A 34 12.58 8.80 -1.89
CA ASP A 34 13.93 8.24 -1.78
C ASP A 34 14.97 9.31 -1.38
N ASP A 35 14.53 10.34 -0.67
CA ASP A 35 15.39 11.47 -0.23
C ASP A 35 15.92 11.29 1.20
N LEU A 36 15.87 10.06 1.72
CA LEU A 36 16.43 9.77 3.04
C LEU A 36 17.95 9.84 3.01
N PRO A 37 18.59 10.58 3.94
CA PRO A 37 20.04 10.60 4.05
C PRO A 37 20.58 9.21 4.35
N THR A 38 21.67 8.84 3.68
CA THR A 38 22.44 7.62 4.00
C THR A 38 23.35 7.81 5.20
N ASP A 39 23.66 9.06 5.56
CA ASP A 39 24.40 9.40 6.78
C ASP A 39 23.53 9.25 8.03
N MET A 40 24.02 8.47 9.00
CA MET A 40 23.31 8.17 10.24
C MET A 40 23.09 9.39 11.12
N ALA A 41 23.99 10.38 11.09
CA ALA A 41 23.82 11.59 11.89
C ALA A 41 22.73 12.51 11.31
N ALA A 42 22.58 12.55 9.99
CA ALA A 42 21.50 13.24 9.30
C ALA A 42 20.16 12.51 9.39
N LEU A 43 20.16 11.17 9.31
CA LEU A 43 18.95 10.34 9.43
C LEU A 43 18.27 10.48 10.81
N ARG A 44 19.05 10.67 11.87
CA ARG A 44 18.59 10.88 13.25
C ARG A 44 18.16 12.31 13.57
N ARG A 45 17.85 13.12 12.55
CA ARG A 45 17.35 14.49 12.72
C ARG A 45 15.96 14.64 12.08
N PRO A 46 15.10 15.52 12.62
CA PRO A 46 13.86 15.88 11.96
C PRO A 46 14.09 16.41 10.52
N PRO A 47 13.21 16.08 9.56
CA PRO A 47 12.04 15.21 9.67
C PRO A 47 12.32 13.73 9.36
N HIS A 48 13.58 13.35 9.15
CA HIS A 48 13.98 12.03 8.64
C HIS A 48 13.81 10.92 9.67
N GLU A 49 14.07 11.22 10.94
CA GLU A 49 13.99 10.24 12.02
C GLU A 49 12.60 9.59 12.14
N SER A 50 11.53 10.37 11.96
CA SER A 50 10.15 9.86 12.05
C SER A 50 9.68 9.16 10.78
N ARG A 51 10.46 9.22 9.70
CA ARG A 51 10.13 8.65 8.39
C ARG A 51 10.92 7.38 8.06
N ALA A 52 12.12 7.24 8.62
CA ALA A 52 13.04 6.14 8.33
C ALA A 52 12.38 4.77 8.44
N ASP A 53 11.64 4.52 9.52
CA ASP A 53 10.95 3.24 9.74
C ASP A 53 9.83 3.02 8.72
N SER A 54 9.00 4.03 8.46
CA SER A 54 7.90 3.92 7.49
C SER A 54 8.42 3.64 6.08
N VAL A 55 9.52 4.27 5.67
CA VAL A 55 10.14 4.02 4.36
C VAL A 55 10.72 2.61 4.32
N MET A 56 11.45 2.20 5.37
CA MET A 56 11.99 0.84 5.47
C MET A 56 10.89 -0.23 5.32
N TYR A 57 9.74 -0.08 5.98
CA TYR A 57 8.65 -1.06 5.85
C TYR A 57 8.06 -1.11 4.44
N LEU A 58 7.94 0.02 3.75
CA LEU A 58 7.45 0.07 2.36
C LEU A 58 8.45 -0.57 1.39
N GLU A 59 9.75 -0.31 1.56
CA GLU A 59 10.81 -0.96 0.78
C GLU A 59 10.82 -2.48 0.97
N VAL A 60 10.67 -2.94 2.21
CA VAL A 60 10.60 -4.38 2.54
C VAL A 60 9.40 -5.03 1.86
N LEU A 61 8.23 -4.38 1.88
CA LEU A 61 7.03 -4.86 1.18
C LEU A 61 7.24 -4.91 -0.33
N ALA A 62 7.83 -3.86 -0.92
CA ALA A 62 8.11 -3.81 -2.35
C ALA A 62 9.07 -4.94 -2.78
N ALA A 63 10.19 -5.11 -2.06
CA ALA A 63 11.16 -6.17 -2.34
C ALA A 63 10.58 -7.59 -2.15
N ALA A 64 9.64 -7.76 -1.20
CA ALA A 64 8.93 -9.03 -1.01
C ALA A 64 7.96 -9.33 -2.16
N ALA A 65 7.25 -8.31 -2.65
CA ALA A 65 6.37 -8.41 -3.81
C ALA A 65 7.14 -8.71 -5.11
N ASP A 66 8.25 -8.01 -5.34
CA ASP A 66 9.11 -8.21 -6.52
C ASP A 66 9.63 -9.65 -6.59
N ARG A 67 10.07 -10.22 -5.44
CA ARG A 67 10.51 -11.63 -5.36
C ARG A 67 9.42 -12.64 -5.68
N ARG A 68 8.14 -12.27 -5.50
CA ARG A 68 6.97 -13.08 -5.87
C ARG A 68 6.49 -12.83 -7.29
N GLY A 69 7.11 -11.90 -8.02
CA GLY A 69 6.67 -11.48 -9.35
C GLY A 69 5.38 -10.65 -9.34
N TRP A 70 5.02 -10.07 -8.19
CA TRP A 70 3.87 -9.17 -8.09
C TRP A 70 4.26 -7.79 -8.59
N GLN A 71 3.37 -7.15 -9.35
CA GLN A 71 3.60 -5.79 -9.81
C GLN A 71 3.39 -4.81 -8.65
N VAL A 72 4.42 -4.05 -8.31
CA VAL A 72 4.33 -2.99 -7.30
C VAL A 72 3.88 -1.69 -7.95
N HIS A 73 2.80 -1.13 -7.44
CA HIS A 73 2.23 0.15 -7.84
C HIS A 73 2.36 1.14 -6.68
N THR A 74 2.73 2.38 -6.96
CA THR A 74 2.79 3.43 -5.93
C THR A 74 1.70 4.46 -6.13
N PHE A 75 1.07 4.93 -5.05
CA PHE A 75 0.04 5.96 -5.10
C PHE A 75 0.35 7.17 -4.20
N ASP A 76 -0.07 8.35 -4.62
CA ASP A 76 -0.04 9.55 -3.77
C ASP A 76 -1.30 9.59 -2.89
N ALA A 77 -1.08 9.58 -1.57
CA ALA A 77 -2.13 9.57 -0.56
C ALA A 77 -3.12 10.75 -0.63
N LYS A 78 -2.71 11.88 -1.22
CA LYS A 78 -3.54 13.08 -1.34
C LYS A 78 -4.43 13.05 -2.57
N THR A 79 -4.03 12.33 -3.62
CA THR A 79 -4.72 12.36 -4.92
C THR A 79 -5.37 11.04 -5.30
N VAL A 80 -5.09 9.94 -4.59
CA VAL A 80 -5.53 8.60 -4.98
C VAL A 80 -7.05 8.43 -5.04
N GLU A 81 -7.82 9.03 -4.12
CA GLU A 81 -9.29 8.96 -4.18
C GLU A 81 -9.84 9.71 -5.42
N ALA A 82 -9.25 10.86 -5.77
CA ALA A 82 -9.63 11.58 -6.98
C ALA A 82 -9.24 10.84 -8.26
N ALA A 83 -8.11 10.11 -8.24
CA ALA A 83 -7.71 9.25 -9.35
C ALA A 83 -8.65 8.04 -9.48
N ALA A 84 -9.08 7.44 -8.35
CA ALA A 84 -10.04 6.34 -8.34
C ALA A 84 -11.41 6.76 -8.89
N ALA A 85 -11.90 7.95 -8.52
CA ALA A 85 -13.14 8.50 -9.06
C ALA A 85 -13.08 8.66 -10.59
N GLN A 86 -11.96 9.16 -11.11
CA GLN A 86 -11.74 9.28 -12.54
C GLN A 86 -11.70 7.91 -13.24
N ALA A 87 -11.06 6.92 -12.62
CA ALA A 87 -10.92 5.58 -13.18
C ALA A 87 -12.26 4.82 -13.23
N LEU A 88 -13.13 4.98 -12.22
CA LEU A 88 -14.47 4.38 -12.22
C LEU A 88 -15.46 5.08 -13.18
N GLY A 89 -15.17 6.33 -13.55
CA GLY A 89 -16.02 7.14 -14.42
C GLY A 89 -17.17 7.84 -13.69
N PRO A 90 -17.86 8.78 -14.38
CA PRO A 90 -18.77 9.73 -13.75
C PRO A 90 -20.10 9.14 -13.25
N SER A 91 -20.45 7.92 -13.65
CA SER A 91 -21.68 7.24 -13.20
C SER A 91 -21.50 6.42 -11.93
N ALA A 92 -20.25 6.21 -11.49
CA ALA A 92 -19.94 5.39 -10.33
C ALA A 92 -19.97 6.23 -9.04
N ASP A 93 -20.60 5.70 -8.00
CA ASP A 93 -20.55 6.27 -6.66
C ASP A 93 -19.31 5.75 -5.92
N LEU A 94 -18.19 6.48 -6.02
CA LEU A 94 -16.95 6.11 -5.35
C LEU A 94 -17.14 5.99 -3.82
N GLU A 95 -17.97 6.83 -3.20
CA GLU A 95 -18.13 6.78 -1.75
C GLU A 95 -18.85 5.49 -1.33
N ALA A 96 -19.88 5.09 -2.08
CA ALA A 96 -20.54 3.81 -1.85
C ALA A 96 -19.55 2.63 -1.95
N VAL A 97 -18.68 2.65 -2.96
CA VAL A 97 -17.64 1.62 -3.15
C VAL A 97 -16.64 1.61 -1.99
N LEU A 98 -16.16 2.78 -1.54
CA LEU A 98 -15.19 2.86 -0.45
C LEU A 98 -15.80 2.57 0.93
N ALA A 99 -17.11 2.76 1.10
CA ALA A 99 -17.82 2.50 2.35
C ALA A 99 -18.29 1.03 2.47
N ALA A 100 -18.56 0.35 1.35
CA ALA A 100 -19.07 -1.02 1.30
C ALA A 100 -18.32 -2.01 2.22
N PRO A 101 -16.98 -2.08 2.21
CA PRO A 101 -16.28 -3.07 3.03
C PRO A 101 -16.51 -2.91 4.54
N ARG A 102 -16.68 -1.68 5.03
CA ARG A 102 -17.01 -1.44 6.45
C ARG A 102 -18.40 -1.97 6.79
N THR A 103 -19.36 -1.78 5.89
CA THR A 103 -20.75 -2.20 6.05
C THR A 103 -20.88 -3.71 5.97
N GLU A 104 -20.16 -4.35 5.06
CA GLU A 104 -20.28 -5.78 4.76
C GLU A 104 -19.39 -6.66 5.64
N LEU A 105 -18.17 -6.21 5.95
CA LEU A 105 -17.16 -7.01 6.66
C LEU A 105 -16.96 -6.55 8.12
N GLY A 106 -17.49 -5.39 8.50
CA GLY A 106 -17.29 -4.82 9.84
C GLY A 106 -15.89 -4.19 10.03
N PRO A 107 -15.50 -3.71 11.22
CA PRO A 107 -14.20 -3.05 11.46
C PRO A 107 -12.99 -3.94 11.07
N PRO A 108 -11.81 -3.36 10.73
CA PRO A 108 -11.34 -2.03 11.12
C PRO A 108 -11.40 -0.92 10.06
N TRP A 109 -12.02 -1.12 8.88
CA TRP A 109 -12.02 -0.20 7.73
C TRP A 109 -12.03 1.30 8.10
N SER A 110 -10.80 1.84 8.15
CA SER A 110 -10.47 3.21 8.52
C SER A 110 -10.15 4.02 7.26
N LYS A 111 -9.78 5.29 7.44
CA LYS A 111 -9.34 6.15 6.33
C LYS A 111 -8.20 5.53 5.52
N GLU A 112 -7.23 4.88 6.18
CA GLU A 112 -6.09 4.27 5.49
C GLU A 112 -6.51 3.07 4.63
N HIS A 113 -7.44 2.26 5.12
CA HIS A 113 -8.00 1.14 4.36
C HIS A 113 -8.79 1.62 3.13
N ARG A 114 -9.58 2.70 3.28
CA ARG A 114 -10.28 3.34 2.15
C ARG A 114 -9.30 3.85 1.09
N MET A 115 -8.24 4.51 1.53
CA MET A 115 -7.18 5.02 0.64
C MET A 115 -6.46 3.88 -0.11
N ALA A 116 -6.17 2.76 0.56
CA ALA A 116 -5.58 1.59 -0.07
C ALA A 116 -6.53 0.95 -1.11
N LEU A 117 -7.83 0.86 -0.80
CA LEU A 117 -8.83 0.38 -1.75
C LEU A 117 -8.94 1.27 -2.99
N ALA A 118 -8.90 2.60 -2.81
CA ALA A 118 -8.86 3.55 -3.92
C ALA A 118 -7.64 3.30 -4.83
N ALA A 119 -6.47 2.98 -4.26
CA ALA A 119 -5.29 2.64 -5.04
C ALA A 119 -5.50 1.39 -5.90
N THR A 120 -6.12 0.35 -5.33
CA THR A 120 -6.46 -0.88 -6.06
C THR A 120 -7.39 -0.57 -7.24
N ILE A 121 -8.41 0.27 -7.04
CA ILE A 121 -9.34 0.69 -8.10
C ILE A 121 -8.60 1.36 -9.27
N VAL A 122 -7.64 2.25 -8.98
CA VAL A 122 -6.85 2.91 -10.03
C VAL A 122 -6.09 1.89 -10.87
N VAL A 123 -5.51 0.87 -10.25
CA VAL A 123 -4.74 -0.17 -10.95
C VAL A 123 -5.64 -1.11 -11.75
N THR A 124 -6.81 -1.48 -11.22
CA THR A 124 -7.69 -2.47 -11.84
C THR A 124 -8.67 -1.90 -12.85
N ALA A 125 -9.02 -0.62 -12.77
CA ALA A 125 -9.88 0.03 -13.77
C ALA A 125 -9.10 0.56 -14.98
N GLY A 126 -7.75 0.66 -14.87
CA GLY A 126 -6.87 1.13 -15.93
C GLY A 126 -6.20 0.03 -16.77
N GLY A 127 -6.42 -1.24 -16.46
CA GLY A 127 -5.89 -2.40 -17.20
C GLY A 127 -6.98 -3.12 -17.98
#